data_AF-A0A7C4T4F2-F1
#
_entry.id   AF-A0A7C4T4F2-F1
#
_cell.length_a   1.000
_cell.length_b   1.000
_cell.length_c   1.000
_cell.angle_alpha   90.00
_cell.angle_beta   90.00
_cell.angle_gamma   90.00
#
_symmetry.space_group_name_H-M   'P 1'
#
loop_
_entity.id
_entity.type
_entity.pdbx_description
1 polymer ?
#
loop_
_entity_poly.entity_id
_entity_poly.type
_entity_poly.pdbx_seq_one_letter_code
_entity_poly.pdbx_strand_id
1 'polypeptide(L)'
;MGSAMTAGVSGLKAFQAMLDVTGNNLANVNTTGFKGSTVTFSELLSQTIRQASGPSGSLGGVNPQQMGSGVNVSAIKKDMSQGNIVTT
;
A
#
# COMPACT_ATOMS: atom_id res chain seq x y z
N MET A 1 16.94 2.82 15.65
CA MET A 1 16.69 3.97 14.75
C MET A 1 16.56 3.59 13.27
N GLY A 2 17.02 2.41 12.81
CA GLY A 2 16.89 2.02 11.39
C GLY A 2 15.47 1.64 10.93
N SER A 3 14.65 1.01 11.78
CA SER A 3 13.33 0.50 11.37
C SER A 3 12.31 1.59 11.05
N ALA A 4 12.24 2.65 11.85
CA ALA A 4 11.34 3.78 11.61
C ALA A 4 11.72 4.57 10.33
N MET A 5 13.01 4.76 10.08
CA MET A 5 13.51 5.41 8.86
C MET A 5 13.18 4.58 7.62
N THR A 6 13.42 3.26 7.65
CA THR A 6 13.10 2.36 6.53
C THR A 6 11.60 2.32 6.26
N ALA A 7 10.77 2.27 7.30
CA ALA A 7 9.31 2.36 7.15
C ALA A 7 8.88 3.69 6.53
N GLY A 8 9.42 4.82 6.99
CA GLY A 8 9.16 6.14 6.41
C GLY A 8 9.58 6.25 4.94
N VAL A 9 10.78 5.79 4.60
CA VAL A 9 11.28 5.78 3.21
C VAL A 9 10.43 4.87 2.33
N SER A 10 9.98 3.72 2.84
CA SER A 10 9.08 2.82 2.10
C SER A 10 7.73 3.49 1.79
N GLY A 11 7.18 4.25 2.75
CA GLY A 11 5.97 5.05 2.56
C GLY A 11 6.14 6.13 1.50
N LEU A 12 7.24 6.89 1.56
CA LEU A 12 7.53 7.92 0.55
C LEU A 12 7.68 7.33 -0.86
N LYS A 13 8.36 6.20 -1.00
CA LYS A 13 8.50 5.50 -2.29
C LYS A 13 7.16 5.00 -2.83
N ALA A 14 6.32 4.43 -1.95
CA ALA A 14 4.98 3.99 -2.32
C ALA A 14 4.11 5.18 -2.77
N PHE A 15 4.17 6.30 -2.07
CA PHE A 15 3.45 7.51 -2.46
C PHE A 15 3.97 8.10 -3.77
N GLN A 16 5.28 8.08 -4.03
CA GLN A 16 5.83 8.53 -5.31
C GLN A 16 5.23 7.72 -6.48
N ALA A 17 5.18 6.39 -6.38
CA ALA A 17 4.58 5.54 -7.41
C ALA A 17 3.09 5.84 -7.64
N MET A 18 2.36 6.17 -6.57
CA MET A 18 0.96 6.61 -6.69
C MET A 18 0.82 7.96 -7.39
N LEU A 19 1.71 8.92 -7.10
CA LEU A 19 1.72 10.20 -7.79
C LEU A 19 2.02 10.03 -9.27
N ASP A 20 2.98 9.16 -9.64
CA ASP A 20 3.33 8.89 -11.03
C ASP A 20 2.15 8.30 -11.81
N VAL A 21 1.45 7.32 -11.23
CA VAL A 21 0.25 6.72 -11.85
C VAL A 21 -0.90 7.72 -11.94
N THR A 22 -1.11 8.52 -10.91
CA THR A 22 -2.15 9.56 -10.90
C THR A 22 -1.86 10.63 -11.95
N GLY A 23 -0.59 11.05 -12.08
CA GLY A 23 -0.14 11.98 -13.10
C GLY A 23 -0.34 11.44 -14.52
N ASN A 24 -0.04 10.15 -14.74
CA ASN A 24 -0.30 9.50 -16.02
C ASN A 24 -1.79 9.46 -16.36
N ASN A 25 -2.65 9.15 -15.39
CA ASN A 25 -4.11 9.18 -15.59
C ASN A 25 -4.61 10.58 -15.96
N LEU A 26 -4.15 11.60 -15.25
CA LEU A 26 -4.55 12.99 -15.49
C LEU A 26 -4.08 13.48 -16.86
N ALA A 27 -2.84 13.16 -17.24
CA ALA A 27 -2.28 13.55 -18.54
C ALA A 27 -3.04 12.94 -19.72
N ASN A 28 -3.65 11.76 -19.54
CA ASN A 28 -4.34 11.02 -20.60
C ASN A 28 -5.87 11.04 -20.46
N VAL A 29 -6.44 11.92 -19.63
CA VAL A 29 -7.89 11.97 -19.38
C VAL A 29 -8.71 12.23 -20.66
N ASN A 30 -8.14 12.96 -21.62
CA ASN A 30 -8.80 13.29 -22.90
C ASN A 30 -8.36 12.37 -24.06
N THR A 31 -7.52 11.36 -23.81
CA THR A 31 -7.07 10.43 -24.84
C THR A 31 -8.15 9.38 -25.10
N THR A 32 -8.66 9.32 -26.33
CA THR A 32 -9.70 8.36 -26.72
C THR A 32 -9.24 6.92 -26.49
N GLY A 33 -10.05 6.14 -25.77
CA GLY A 33 -9.74 4.74 -25.46
C GLY A 33 -8.74 4.53 -24.33
N PHE A 34 -8.28 5.59 -23.64
CA PHE A 34 -7.43 5.45 -22.47
C PHE A 34 -8.15 4.74 -21.32
N LYS A 35 -7.40 3.91 -20.59
CA LYS A 35 -7.86 3.17 -19.42
C LYS A 35 -6.99 3.55 -18.23
N GLY A 36 -7.60 4.25 -17.27
CA GLY A 36 -6.92 4.68 -16.05
C GLY A 36 -6.41 3.51 -15.23
N SER A 37 -5.40 3.75 -14.40
CA SER A 37 -4.83 2.74 -13.50
C SER A 37 -4.86 3.21 -12.05
N THR A 38 -5.03 2.28 -11.11
CA THR A 38 -5.03 2.55 -9.67
C THR A 38 -3.94 1.74 -8.98
N VAL A 39 -3.24 2.36 -8.04
CA VAL A 39 -2.21 1.70 -7.22
C VAL A 39 -2.84 1.07 -5.99
N THR A 40 -2.48 -0.18 -5.72
CA THR A 40 -2.84 -0.88 -4.47
C THR A 40 -1.58 -1.07 -3.64
N PHE A 41 -1.67 -0.75 -2.35
CA PHE A 41 -0.57 -0.92 -1.40
C PHE A 41 -0.76 -2.19 -0.56
N SER A 42 0.35 -2.76 -0.10
CA SER A 42 0.37 -3.82 0.91
C SER A 42 1.40 -3.50 1.97
N GLU A 43 1.11 -3.89 3.20
CA GLU A 43 2.10 -3.86 4.28
C GLU A 43 3.15 -4.96 4.05
N LEU A 44 4.38 -4.69 4.47
CA LEU A 44 5.45 -5.67 4.54
C LEU A 44 5.30 -6.49 5.82
N LEU A 45 5.82 -7.73 5.81
CA LEU A 45 5.72 -8.64 6.95
C LEU A 45 6.26 -8.00 8.24
N SER A 46 5.40 -7.95 9.27
CA SER A 46 5.75 -7.41 10.58
C SER A 46 6.69 -8.35 11.34
N GLN A 47 7.74 -7.78 11.95
CA GLN A 47 8.67 -8.54 12.78
C GLN A 47 8.08 -8.74 14.18
N THR A 48 7.94 -10.00 14.62
CA THR A 48 7.44 -10.30 15.96
C THR A 48 8.60 -10.25 16.97
N ILE A 49 8.54 -9.29 17.89
CA ILE A 49 9.55 -9.08 18.94
C ILE A 49 9.24 -9.98 20.15
N ARG A 50 7.96 -10.13 20.49
CA ARG A 50 7.50 -11.02 21.55
C ARG A 50 6.29 -11.80 21.07
N GLN A 51 6.35 -13.12 21.23
CA GLN A 51 5.22 -13.98 20.93
C GLN A 51 4.11 -13.79 21.96
N ALA A 52 2.87 -14.06 21.53
CA ALA A 52 1.73 -14.09 22.43
C ALA A 52 1.92 -15.23 23.46
N SER A 53 1.51 -15.00 24.70
CA SER A 53 1.47 -16.05 25.72
C SER A 53 0.10 -16.13 26.35
N GLY A 54 -0.38 -17.35 26.56
CA GLY A 54 -1.59 -17.60 27.36
C GLY A 54 -1.40 -17.17 28.82
N PRO A 55 -2.50 -16.97 29.57
CA PRO A 55 -2.43 -16.68 31.00
C PRO A 55 -1.71 -17.81 31.77
N SER A 56 -0.91 -17.44 32.77
CA SER A 56 -0.16 -18.39 33.60
C SER A 56 -0.16 -17.94 35.06
N GLY A 57 -0.67 -18.79 35.96
CA GLY A 57 -0.80 -18.49 37.38
C GLY A 57 -1.66 -17.25 37.64
N SER A 58 -1.10 -16.25 38.34
CA SER A 58 -1.76 -14.97 38.63
C SER A 58 -1.56 -13.91 37.52
N LEU A 59 -0.85 -14.23 36.43
CA LEU A 59 -0.60 -13.31 35.32
C LEU A 59 -1.60 -13.55 34.17
N GLY A 60 -2.23 -12.46 33.70
CA GLY A 60 -3.07 -12.47 32.50
C GLY A 60 -2.27 -12.73 31.22
N GLY A 61 -2.97 -13.06 30.13
CA GLY A 61 -2.34 -13.29 28.82
C GLY A 61 -1.63 -12.04 28.29
N VAL A 62 -0.56 -12.25 27.50
CA VAL A 62 0.24 -11.17 26.91
C VAL A 62 0.06 -11.19 25.39
N ASN A 63 -0.29 -10.03 24.83
CA ASN A 63 -0.44 -9.86 23.38
C ASN A 63 0.92 -9.89 22.68
N PRO A 64 0.97 -10.36 21.42
CA PRO A 64 2.21 -10.33 20.65
C PRO A 64 2.63 -8.89 20.38
N GLN A 65 3.91 -8.59 20.57
CA GLN A 65 4.47 -7.29 20.22
C GLN A 65 5.13 -7.40 18.85
N GLN A 66 4.56 -6.70 17.87
CA GLN A 66 5.04 -6.69 16.49
C GLN A 66 5.50 -5.30 16.10
N MET A 67 6.56 -5.23 15.28
CA MET A 67 7.04 -4.02 14.64
C MET A 67 6.75 -4.10 13.14
N GLY A 68 5.98 -3.16 12.62
CA GLY A 68 5.69 -3.07 11.18
C GLY A 68 6.96 -2.78 10.38
N SER A 69 7.15 -3.51 9.28
CA SER A 69 8.37 -3.40 8.45
C SER A 69 8.26 -2.38 7.30
N GLY A 70 7.13 -1.67 7.19
CA GLY A 70 6.88 -0.67 6.15
C GLY A 70 5.79 -1.07 5.16
N VAL A 71 5.70 -0.35 4.04
CA VAL A 71 4.68 -0.53 3.00
C VAL A 71 5.31 -0.68 1.63
N ASN A 72 4.66 -1.38 0.72
CA ASN A 72 5.09 -1.52 -0.66
C ASN A 72 3.90 -1.46 -1.63
N VAL A 73 4.19 -1.18 -2.90
CA VAL A 73 3.20 -1.27 -3.99
C VAL A 73 2.94 -2.75 -4.28
N SER A 74 1.70 -3.18 -4.08
CA SER A 74 1.27 -4.56 -4.34
C SER A 74 0.95 -4.78 -5.82
N ALA A 75 0.20 -3.85 -6.41
CA ALA A 75 -0.17 -3.92 -7.83
C ALA A 75 -0.57 -2.54 -8.36
N ILE A 76 -0.42 -2.37 -9.68
CA ILE A 76 -1.03 -1.28 -10.45
C ILE A 76 -2.09 -1.93 -11.33
N LYS A 77 -3.37 -1.66 -11.03
CA LYS A 77 -4.50 -2.28 -11.73
C LYS A 77 -5.11 -1.31 -12.70
N LYS A 78 -5.33 -1.75 -13.93
CA LYS A 78 -6.04 -0.99 -14.96
C LYS A 78 -7.55 -1.12 -14.75
N ASP A 79 -8.26 -0.01 -14.82
CA ASP A 79 -9.71 0.01 -14.86
C ASP A 79 -10.18 -0.22 -16.29
N MET A 80 -10.85 -1.35 -16.52
CA MET A 80 -11.36 -1.76 -17.84
C MET A 80 -12.82 -1.37 -18.06
N SER A 81 -13.44 -0.64 -17.13
CA SER A 81 -14.80 -0.13 -17.27
C SER A 81 -14.95 0.72 -18.53
N GLN A 82 -16.15 0.71 -19.12
CA GLN A 82 -16.43 1.50 -20.31
C GLN A 82 -16.58 2.97 -19.94
N GLY A 83 -15.85 3.84 -20.66
CA GLY A 83 -15.95 5.29 -20.50
C GLY A 83 -17.02 5.90 -21.40
N ASN A 84 -17.11 7.23 -21.40
CA ASN A 84 -18.04 7.95 -22.27
C ASN A 84 -17.75 7.69 -23.75
N ILE A 85 -18.82 7.54 -24.52
CA ILE A 85 -18.78 7.46 -25.99
C ILE A 85 -19.19 8.83 -26.51
N VAL A 86 -18.36 9.43 -27.36
CA VAL A 86 -18.66 10.67 -28.08
C VAL A 86 -18.89 10.30 -29.54
N THR A 87 -20.03 10.71 -30.10
CA THR A 87 -20.32 10.57 -31.53
C THR A 87 -19.64 11.70 -32.29
N THR A 88 -18.93 11.35 -33.37
CA THR A 88 -18.21 12.29 -34.25
C THR A 88 -19.05 12.73 -35.42
#